data_AF-A0A024FI55-F1
#
_entry.id   AF-A0A024FI55-F1
#
_cell.length_a   1.000
_cell.length_b   1.000
_cell.length_c   1.000
_cell.angle_alpha   90.00
_cell.angle_beta   90.00
_cell.angle_gamma   90.00
#
_symmetry.space_group_name_H-M   'P 1'
#
loop_
_entity.id
_entity.type
_entity.pdbx_description
1 polymer ?
#
loop_
_entity_poly.entity_id
_entity_poly.type
_entity_poly.pdbx_seq_one_letter_code
_entity_poly.pdbx_strand_id
1 'polypeptide(L)' 'MIASSHSADKKVHEIAQLTNEVKELRSAFVDGRSKLMRLKMESSIINKVAEKDIKISEIPPTKIRVVSSEDK' A
#
# COMPACT_ATOMS: atom_id res chain seq x y z
N MET A 1 -10.92 -8.91 -48.62
CA MET A 1 -9.81 -9.09 -47.64
C MET A 1 -9.58 -7.88 -46.73
N ILE A 2 -9.84 -6.64 -47.18
CA ILE A 2 -9.54 -5.39 -46.43
C ILE A 2 -10.38 -5.21 -45.15
N ALA A 3 -11.69 -5.50 -45.19
CA ALA A 3 -12.57 -5.38 -44.03
C ALA A 3 -12.20 -6.34 -42.88
N SER A 4 -11.68 -7.53 -43.21
CA SER A 4 -11.24 -8.50 -42.22
C SER A 4 -9.99 -8.02 -41.49
N SER A 5 -9.02 -7.42 -42.20
CA SER A 5 -7.81 -6.86 -41.61
C SER A 5 -8.15 -5.73 -40.62
N HIS A 6 -8.96 -4.76 -41.03
CA HIS A 6 -9.40 -3.68 -40.13
C HIS A 6 -10.21 -4.18 -38.93
N SER A 7 -11.01 -5.24 -39.09
CA SER A 7 -11.74 -5.83 -37.97
C SER A 7 -10.82 -6.52 -36.96
N ALA A 8 -9.70 -7.09 -37.41
CA ALA A 8 -8.69 -7.68 -36.55
C ALA A 8 -7.95 -6.57 -35.78
N ASP A 9 -7.55 -5.49 -36.46
CA ASP A 9 -6.88 -4.35 -35.82
C ASP A 9 -7.74 -3.73 -34.72
N LYS A 10 -9.05 -3.56 -34.99
CA LYS A 10 -10.00 -3.05 -33.99
C LYS A 10 -10.04 -3.95 -32.75
N LYS A 11 -10.07 -5.26 -32.92
CA LYS A 11 -10.04 -6.22 -31.81
C LYS A 11 -8.73 -6.18 -31.04
N VAL A 12 -7.60 -6.01 -31.71
CA VAL A 12 -6.29 -5.87 -31.04
C VAL A 12 -6.27 -4.63 -30.14
N HIS A 13 -6.80 -3.50 -30.62
CA HIS A 13 -6.92 -2.29 -29.81
C HIS A 13 -7.86 -2.48 -28.61
N GLU A 14 -9.00 -3.14 -28.81
CA GLU A 14 -9.94 -3.46 -27.73
C GLU A 14 -9.31 -4.38 -26.67
N ILE A 15 -8.57 -5.42 -27.09
CA ILE A 15 -7.83 -6.29 -26.19
C ILE A 15 -6.78 -5.51 -25.40
N ALA A 16 -6.05 -4.58 -26.04
CA ALA A 16 -5.06 -3.76 -25.37
C ALA A 16 -5.71 -2.85 -24.30
N GLN A 17 -6.87 -2.26 -24.60
CA GLN A 17 -7.64 -1.46 -23.63
C GLN A 17 -8.08 -2.30 -22.43
N LEU A 18 -8.69 -3.46 -22.67
CA LEU A 18 -9.12 -4.38 -21.60
C LEU A 18 -7.94 -4.87 -20.75
N THR A 19 -6.79 -5.13 -21.38
CA THR A 19 -5.57 -5.55 -20.67
C THR A 19 -5.08 -4.48 -19.71
N ASN A 20 -5.11 -3.21 -20.13
CA ASN A 20 -4.76 -2.09 -19.26
C ASN A 20 -5.75 -1.97 -18.09
N GLU A 21 -7.05 -2.07 -18.34
CA GLU A 21 -8.07 -2.03 -17.30
C GLU A 21 -7.86 -3.13 -16.24
N VAL A 22 -7.59 -4.37 -16.67
CA VAL A 22 -7.28 -5.49 -15.77
C VAL A 22 -6.03 -5.20 -14.93
N LYS A 23 -5.01 -4.57 -15.51
CA LYS A 23 -3.79 -4.20 -14.80
C LYS A 23 -4.06 -3.16 -13.72
N GLU A 24 -4.82 -2.12 -14.03
CA GLU A 24 -5.20 -1.08 -13.07
C GLU A 24 -6.03 -1.65 -11.91
N LEU A 25 -7.02 -2.48 -12.20
CA LEU A 25 -7.83 -3.16 -11.17
C LEU A 25 -6.99 -4.06 -10.26
N ARG A 26 -6.01 -4.78 -10.83
CA ARG A 26 -5.07 -5.59 -10.04
C ARG A 26 -4.18 -4.72 -9.15
N SER A 27 -3.72 -3.57 -9.63
CA SER A 27 -2.94 -2.64 -8.82
C SER A 27 -3.78 -2.15 -7.63
N ALA A 28 -5.00 -1.67 -7.89
CA ALA A 28 -5.91 -1.20 -6.84
C ALA A 28 -6.23 -2.29 -5.80
N PHE A 29 -6.38 -3.55 -6.23
CA PHE A 29 -6.57 -4.69 -5.33
C PHE A 29 -5.37 -4.92 -4.40
N VAL A 30 -4.15 -4.90 -4.95
CA VAL A 30 -2.92 -5.09 -4.16
C VAL A 30 -2.74 -3.96 -3.15
N ASP A 31 -3.02 -2.71 -3.55
CA ASP A 31 -2.96 -1.55 -2.67
C ASP A 31 -4.00 -1.66 -1.54
N GLY A 32 -5.24 -2.02 -1.88
CA GLY A 32 -6.32 -2.22 -0.93
C GLY A 32 -6.02 -3.32 0.08
N ARG A 33 -5.49 -4.46 -0.38
CA ARG A 33 -5.05 -5.57 0.48
C ARG A 33 -3.96 -5.13 1.46
N SER A 34 -2.98 -4.37 0.97
CA SER A 34 -1.87 -3.88 1.79
C SER A 34 -2.35 -2.91 2.88
N LYS A 35 -3.28 -2.01 2.53
CA LYS A 35 -3.91 -1.09 3.48
C LYS A 35 -4.71 -1.84 4.56
N LEU A 36 -5.52 -2.83 4.16
CA LEU A 36 -6.28 -3.66 5.10
C LEU A 36 -5.35 -4.42 6.06
N MET A 37 -4.26 -4.99 5.55
CA MET A 37 -3.31 -5.74 6.38
C MET A 37 -2.64 -4.84 7.42
N ARG A 38 -2.29 -3.60 7.05
CA ARG A 38 -1.77 -2.60 7.99
C ARG A 38 -2.77 -2.28 9.10
N LEU A 39 -4.02 -1.97 8.74
CA LEU A 39 -5.09 -1.68 9.71
C LEU A 39 -5.37 -2.87 10.63
N LYS A 40 -5.40 -4.09 10.09
CA LYS A 40 -5.57 -5.31 10.88
C LYS A 40 -4.41 -5.53 11.83
N MET A 41 -3.18 -5.27 11.38
CA MET A 41 -1.99 -5.37 12.22
C MET A 41 -2.04 -4.36 13.37
N GLU A 42 -2.32 -3.09 13.06
CA GLU A 42 -2.51 -2.03 14.06
C GLU A 42 -3.58 -2.44 15.08
N SER A 43 -4.75 -2.90 14.62
CA SER A 43 -5.84 -3.37 15.49
C SER A 43 -5.42 -4.53 16.38
N SER A 44 -4.71 -5.52 15.83
CA SER A 44 -4.23 -6.67 16.60
C SER A 44 -3.18 -6.28 17.63
N ILE A 45 -2.29 -5.33 17.30
CA ILE A 45 -1.28 -4.83 18.22
C ILE A 45 -1.97 -4.09 19.37
N ILE A 46 -2.90 -3.17 19.05
CA ILE A 46 -3.69 -2.41 20.03
C ILE A 46 -4.36 -3.34 21.03
N ASN A 47 -5.04 -4.40 20.55
CA ASN A 47 -5.71 -5.36 21.42
C ASN A 47 -4.72 -6.09 22.35
N LYS A 48 -3.56 -6.51 21.85
CA LYS A 48 -2.54 -7.21 22.65
C LYS A 48 -1.85 -6.32 23.69
N VAL A 49 -1.66 -5.03 23.39
CA VAL A 49 -1.01 -4.09 24.32
C VAL A 49 -1.99 -3.55 25.37
N ALA A 50 -3.29 -3.52 25.06
CA ALA A 50 -4.34 -3.17 26.02
C ALA A 50 -4.38 -4.12 27.22
N GLU A 51 -4.18 -5.43 27.01
CA GLU A 51 -4.07 -6.42 28.10
C GLU A 51 -2.87 -6.16 29.03
N LYS A 52 -1.84 -5.46 28.54
CA LYS A 52 -0.62 -5.13 29.30
C LYS A 52 -0.67 -3.73 29.91
N ASP A 53 -1.81 -3.04 29.82
CA ASP A 53 -2.03 -1.64 30.23
C ASP A 53 -1.03 -0.64 29.60
N ILE A 54 -0.43 -1.02 28.46
CA ILE A 54 0.47 -0.17 27.68
C ILE A 54 -0.40 0.73 26.80
N LYS A 55 -0.46 2.01 27.17
CA LYS A 55 -1.22 3.04 26.45
C LYS A 55 -0.31 3.83 25.54
N ILE A 56 -0.89 4.36 24.47
CA ILE A 56 -0.22 5.34 23.62
C ILE A 56 -0.01 6.58 24.48
N SER A 57 1.24 7.02 24.63
CA SER A 57 1.55 8.27 25.33
C SER A 57 0.96 9.44 24.53
N GLU A 58 0.11 10.25 25.15
CA GLU A 58 -0.38 11.50 24.56
C GLU A 58 0.75 12.52 24.39
N ILE A 59 1.79 12.39 25.22
CA ILE A 59 2.96 13.27 25.21
C ILE A 59 4.05 12.62 24.36
N PRO A 60 4.54 13.29 23.30
CA PRO A 60 5.60 12.75 22.46
C PRO A 60 6.90 12.56 23.28
N PRO A 61 7.69 11.52 23.00
CA PRO A 61 8.94 11.28 23.73
C PRO A 61 9.95 12.38 23.43
N THR A 62 10.70 12.80 24.45
CA THR A 62 11.77 13.77 24.31
C THR A 62 12.94 13.15 23.54
N LYS A 63 13.30 13.72 22.40
CA LYS A 63 14.44 13.25 21.60
C LYS A 63 15.75 13.65 22.27
N ILE A 64 16.42 12.70 22.92
CA ILE A 64 17.77 12.91 23.45
C ILE A 64 18.75 12.79 22.27
N ARG A 65 19.47 13.89 21.97
CA ARG A 65 20.61 13.88 21.04
C ARG A 65 21.87 13.92 21.89
N VAL A 66 22.64 12.84 21.88
CA VAL A 66 23.95 12.80 22.53
C VAL A 66 24.91 13.62 21.67
N VAL A 67 25.38 14.76 22.19
CA VAL A 67 26.50 15.50 21.59
C VAL A 67 27.74 14.96 22.29
N SER A 68 28.48 14.07 21.61
CA SER A 68 29.83 13.72 22.06
C SER A 68 30.70 14.97 21.89
N SER A 69 31.03 15.66 22.98
CA SER A 69 32.14 16.60 22.99
C SER A 69 33.41 15.77 22.90
N GLU A 70 34.13 15.88 21.78
CA GLU A 70 35.50 15.41 21.71
C GLU A 70 36.33 16.11 22.80
N ASP A 71 37.01 15.28 23.59
CA ASP A 71 37.86 15.67 24.70
C ASP A 71 38.98 16.61 24.22
N LYS A 72 39.25 17.62 25.05
CA LYS A 72 40.38 18.56 24.91
C LYS A 72 41.74 17.86 24.99
#